data_AF-A0A8T4BA01-F1
#
_entry.id   AF-A0A8T4BA01-F1
#
_cell.length_a   1.000
_cell.length_b   1.000
_cell.length_c   1.000
_cell.angle_alpha   90.00
_cell.angle_beta   90.00
_cell.angle_gamma   90.00
#
_symmetry.space_group_name_H-M   'P 1'
#
loop_
_entity.id
_entity.type
_entity.pdbx_description
1 polymer ?
#
loop_
_entity_poly.entity_id
_entity_poly.type
_entity_poly.pdbx_seq_one_letter_code
_entity_poly.pdbx_strand_id
1 'polypeptide(L)'
;MAILDSKGSIKSFLVQYLVGLVTFFGFLIGISIILQDPENIGIDSEGTLELGPPQTYFETMYSIGPEVLVLTMILSSCLVWFMTNLRKGIEALIIGIVCSLFIGFFITTGIEEALYSNFNDVIDATGSVEIDSRAIFASYLFIGNLFLWANFLLELIRFKPKPSLTE
;
A
#
# COMPACT_ATOMS: atom_id res chain seq x y z
N MET A 1 -20.69 -22.81 -10.40
CA MET A 1 -19.48 -22.02 -10.12
C MET A 1 -19.07 -22.28 -8.69
N ALA A 2 -17.90 -22.90 -8.47
CA ALA A 2 -17.36 -23.23 -7.14
C ALA A 2 -16.87 -22.00 -6.33
N ILE A 3 -17.39 -20.81 -6.66
CA ILE A 3 -17.00 -19.51 -6.10
C ILE A 3 -17.85 -19.14 -4.89
N LEU A 4 -18.89 -19.94 -4.57
CA LEU A 4 -19.83 -19.71 -3.47
C LEU A 4 -19.99 -20.92 -2.54
N ASP A 5 -19.03 -21.84 -2.51
CA ASP A 5 -19.13 -22.96 -1.58
C ASP A 5 -18.65 -22.54 -0.18
N SER A 6 -19.61 -22.40 0.75
CA SER A 6 -19.35 -22.23 2.19
C SER A 6 -18.67 -23.46 2.82
N LYS A 7 -18.36 -24.49 2.03
CA LYS A 7 -17.56 -25.67 2.36
C LYS A 7 -16.19 -25.71 1.67
N GLY A 8 -15.71 -24.59 1.11
CA GLY A 8 -14.40 -24.51 0.49
C GLY A 8 -13.27 -24.92 1.44
N SER A 9 -12.45 -25.90 1.04
CA SER A 9 -11.23 -26.27 1.73
C SER A 9 -10.33 -25.05 1.95
N ILE A 10 -9.68 -24.95 3.12
CA ILE A 10 -8.65 -23.95 3.46
C ILE A 10 -7.65 -23.76 2.30
N LYS A 11 -7.36 -24.82 1.55
CA LYS A 11 -6.47 -24.76 0.37
C LYS A 11 -7.03 -23.89 -0.75
N SER A 12 -8.31 -23.97 -1.07
CA SER A 12 -8.95 -23.15 -2.11
C SER A 12 -9.00 -21.68 -1.71
N PHE A 13 -9.26 -21.42 -0.42
CA PHE A 13 -9.25 -20.08 0.16
C PHE A 13 -7.84 -19.45 0.08
N LEU A 14 -6.80 -20.19 0.49
CA LEU A 14 -5.42 -19.72 0.43
C LEU A 14 -4.92 -19.48 -1.00
N VAL A 15 -5.34 -20.29 -1.97
CA VAL A 15 -4.96 -20.11 -3.39
C VAL A 15 -5.58 -18.85 -3.98
N GLN A 16 -6.89 -18.63 -3.78
CA GLN A 16 -7.55 -17.40 -4.24
C GLN A 16 -6.97 -16.16 -3.56
N TYR A 17 -6.60 -16.29 -2.30
CA TYR A 17 -5.93 -15.25 -1.54
C TYR A 17 -4.53 -14.92 -2.08
N LEU A 18 -3.69 -15.94 -2.33
CA LEU A 18 -2.37 -15.74 -2.93
C LEU A 18 -2.47 -15.07 -4.30
N VAL A 19 -3.47 -15.44 -5.11
CA VAL A 19 -3.73 -14.77 -6.39
C VAL A 19 -4.13 -13.30 -6.18
N GLY A 20 -5.02 -13.00 -5.23
CA GLY A 20 -5.40 -11.62 -4.91
C GLY A 20 -4.24 -10.78 -4.38
N LEU A 21 -3.40 -11.36 -3.51
CA LEU A 21 -2.21 -10.73 -2.95
C LEU A 21 -1.15 -10.48 -4.02
N VAL A 22 -0.84 -11.49 -4.85
CA VAL A 22 0.10 -11.35 -5.98
C VAL A 22 -0.43 -10.36 -7.00
N THR A 23 -1.74 -10.29 -7.23
CA THR A 23 -2.34 -9.30 -8.12
C THR A 23 -2.23 -7.89 -7.53
N PHE A 24 -2.49 -7.72 -6.23
CA PHE A 24 -2.38 -6.43 -5.55
C PHE A 24 -0.93 -5.92 -5.50
N PHE A 25 0.00 -6.71 -4.97
CA PHE A 25 1.41 -6.35 -4.92
C PHE A 25 2.04 -6.33 -6.31
N GLY A 26 1.65 -7.21 -7.23
CA GLY A 26 2.12 -7.21 -8.62
C GLY A 26 1.64 -6.00 -9.41
N PHE A 27 0.42 -5.52 -9.15
CA PHE A 27 -0.07 -4.27 -9.73
C PHE A 27 0.72 -3.06 -9.19
N LEU A 28 0.96 -3.01 -7.88
CA LEU A 28 1.71 -1.93 -7.24
C LEU A 28 3.21 -1.93 -7.61
N ILE A 29 3.85 -3.10 -7.60
CA ILE A 29 5.24 -3.29 -8.03
C ILE A 29 5.36 -3.07 -9.53
N GLY A 30 4.40 -3.53 -10.34
CA GLY A 30 4.38 -3.29 -11.78
C GLY A 30 4.34 -1.81 -12.12
N ILE A 31 3.53 -1.02 -11.40
CA ILE A 31 3.52 0.45 -11.53
C ILE A 31 4.87 1.04 -11.08
N SER A 32 5.43 0.57 -9.96
CA SER A 32 6.73 1.05 -9.46
C SER A 32 7.90 0.73 -10.40
N ILE A 33 7.90 -0.43 -11.07
CA ILE A 33 8.96 -0.83 -12.02
C ILE A 33 8.84 -0.06 -13.34
N ILE A 34 7.62 0.27 -13.78
CA ILE A 34 7.42 1.15 -14.95
C ILE A 34 7.97 2.57 -14.68
N LEU A 35 8.04 2.98 -13.41
CA LEU A 35 8.43 4.33 -12.98
C LEU A 35 9.85 4.42 -12.41
N GLN A 36 10.58 3.31 -12.28
CA GLN A 36 11.95 3.30 -11.75
C GLN A 36 12.97 3.17 -12.89
N ASP A 37 13.61 4.27 -13.26
CA ASP A 37 14.96 4.21 -13.80
C ASP A 37 15.95 4.29 -12.60
N PRO A 38 16.73 3.23 -12.29
CA PRO A 38 17.28 3.07 -10.94
C PRO A 38 18.67 3.68 -10.68
N GLU A 39 19.29 4.41 -11.62
CA GLU A 39 20.75 4.59 -11.57
C GLU A 39 21.35 5.99 -11.41
N ASN A 40 20.62 7.10 -11.26
CA ASN A 40 21.26 8.39 -10.98
C ASN A 40 20.64 9.10 -9.75
N ILE A 41 21.36 9.15 -8.63
CA ILE A 41 21.18 10.27 -7.69
C ILE A 41 22.21 11.31 -8.09
N GLY A 42 21.76 12.47 -8.56
CA GLY A 42 22.63 13.49 -9.10
C GLY A 42 21.97 14.36 -10.15
N ILE A 43 22.78 15.02 -10.96
CA ILE A 43 22.33 15.79 -12.12
C ILE A 43 22.57 14.92 -13.35
N ASP A 44 21.51 14.62 -14.09
CA ASP A 44 21.61 13.84 -15.33
C ASP A 44 22.34 14.64 -16.43
N SER A 45 22.58 14.00 -17.58
CA SER A 45 23.22 14.67 -18.72
C SER A 45 22.38 15.80 -19.35
N GLU A 46 21.11 15.92 -18.99
CA GLU A 46 20.16 16.93 -19.47
C GLU A 46 20.03 18.12 -18.49
N GLY A 47 20.64 18.02 -17.30
CA GLY A 47 20.58 19.03 -16.24
C GLY A 47 19.40 18.84 -15.27
N THR A 48 18.68 17.73 -15.34
CA THR A 48 17.59 17.37 -14.44
C THR A 48 18.15 16.80 -13.13
N LEU A 49 17.52 17.17 -12.02
CA LEU A 49 17.82 16.65 -10.70
C LEU A 49 17.09 15.32 -10.49
N GLU A 50 17.85 14.25 -10.26
CA GLU A 50 17.32 12.97 -9.83
C GLU A 50 17.67 12.72 -8.35
N LEU A 51 16.64 12.59 -7.52
CA LEU A 51 16.74 12.52 -6.05
C LEU A 51 16.49 11.10 -5.51
N GLY A 52 16.43 10.11 -6.40
CA GLY A 52 16.35 8.70 -6.07
C GLY A 52 14.99 8.23 -5.54
N PRO A 53 14.95 7.12 -4.76
CA PRO A 53 13.71 6.43 -4.42
C PRO A 53 12.61 7.28 -3.75
N PRO A 54 12.92 8.28 -2.88
CA PRO A 54 11.89 9.16 -2.32
C PRO A 54 11.15 9.98 -3.39
N GLN A 55 11.84 10.43 -4.44
CA GLN A 55 11.22 11.17 -5.54
C GLN A 55 10.26 10.26 -6.32
N THR A 56 10.76 9.10 -6.77
CA THR A 56 9.94 8.12 -7.49
C THR A 56 8.72 7.68 -6.68
N TYR A 57 8.86 7.59 -5.35
CA TYR A 57 7.73 7.32 -4.46
C TYR A 57 6.64 8.39 -4.59
N PHE A 58 6.97 9.67 -4.45
CA PHE A 58 5.98 10.74 -4.53
C PHE A 58 5.40 10.92 -5.94
N GLU A 59 6.20 10.73 -6.98
CA GLU A 59 5.73 10.71 -8.38
C GLU A 59 4.72 9.57 -8.61
N THR A 60 5.00 8.38 -8.07
CA THR A 60 4.08 7.24 -8.11
C THR A 60 2.79 7.55 -7.36
N MET A 61 2.89 8.13 -6.15
CA MET A 61 1.72 8.52 -5.36
C MET A 61 0.88 9.58 -6.06
N TYR A 62 1.52 10.55 -6.73
CA TYR A 62 0.84 11.54 -7.56
C TYR A 62 0.06 10.89 -8.71
N SER A 63 0.72 9.97 -9.44
CA SER A 63 0.15 9.27 -10.58
C SER A 63 -1.03 8.38 -10.20
N ILE A 64 -0.95 7.67 -9.07
CA ILE A 64 -2.06 6.85 -8.57
C ILE A 64 -3.21 7.76 -8.10
N GLY A 65 -2.88 8.76 -7.29
CA GLY A 65 -3.82 9.69 -6.70
C GLY A 65 -4.62 9.13 -5.52
N PRO A 66 -5.13 10.02 -4.66
CA PRO A 66 -5.84 9.62 -3.45
C PRO A 66 -7.17 8.91 -3.74
N GLU A 67 -7.86 9.27 -4.83
CA GLU A 67 -9.17 8.71 -5.17
C GLU A 67 -9.10 7.20 -5.42
N VAL A 68 -8.07 6.76 -6.16
CA VAL A 68 -7.83 5.35 -6.46
C VAL A 68 -7.53 4.57 -5.18
N LEU A 69 -6.77 5.16 -4.24
CA LEU A 69 -6.42 4.51 -2.99
C LEU A 69 -7.59 4.43 -2.00
N VAL A 70 -8.50 5.42 -2.00
CA VAL A 70 -9.77 5.32 -1.26
C VAL A 70 -10.63 4.20 -1.81
N LEU A 71 -10.80 4.14 -3.14
CA LEU A 71 -11.55 3.06 -3.79
C LEU A 71 -10.94 1.69 -3.47
N THR A 72 -9.61 1.59 -3.53
CA THR A 72 -8.87 0.37 -3.19
C THR A 72 -9.12 -0.05 -1.74
N MET A 73 -9.16 0.90 -0.80
CA MET A 73 -9.43 0.61 0.61
C MET A 73 -10.85 0.08 0.83
N ILE A 74 -11.84 0.72 0.19
CA ILE A 74 -13.25 0.29 0.27
C ILE A 74 -13.39 -1.11 -0.33
N LEU A 75 -12.83 -1.35 -1.52
CA LEU A 75 -12.88 -2.65 -2.18
C LEU A 75 -12.16 -3.73 -1.38
N SER A 76 -11.02 -3.40 -0.75
CA SER A 76 -10.29 -4.31 0.13
C SER A 76 -11.12 -4.67 1.37
N SER A 77 -11.79 -3.70 1.99
CA SER A 77 -12.73 -3.94 3.09
C SER A 77 -13.91 -4.83 2.66
N CYS A 78 -14.50 -4.56 1.49
CA CYS A 78 -15.56 -5.42 0.93
C CYS A 78 -15.06 -6.85 0.70
N LEU A 79 -13.84 -7.02 0.18
CA LEU A 79 -13.23 -8.33 0.00
C LEU A 79 -13.05 -9.05 1.34
N VAL A 80 -12.53 -8.37 2.36
CA VAL A 80 -12.41 -8.94 3.72
C VAL A 80 -13.78 -9.38 4.22
N TRP A 81 -14.83 -8.56 4.04
CA TRP A 81 -16.20 -8.94 4.38
C TRP A 81 -16.63 -10.22 3.66
N PHE A 82 -16.51 -10.28 2.33
CA PHE A 82 -16.90 -11.46 1.55
C PHE A 82 -16.15 -12.73 1.97
N MET A 83 -14.88 -12.59 2.38
CA MET A 83 -14.03 -13.70 2.79
C MET A 83 -14.25 -14.12 4.25
N THR A 84 -14.84 -13.27 5.09
CA THR A 84 -14.99 -13.51 6.53
C THR A 84 -16.42 -13.20 7.01
N ASN A 85 -16.67 -11.97 7.48
CA ASN A 85 -17.99 -11.47 7.87
C ASN A 85 -18.00 -9.92 7.87
N LEU A 86 -19.20 -9.33 7.98
CA LEU A 86 -19.40 -7.89 7.89
C LEU A 86 -18.61 -7.11 8.93
N ARG A 87 -18.59 -7.60 10.17
CA ARG A 87 -17.85 -6.95 11.26
C ARG A 87 -16.36 -6.85 10.93
N LYS A 88 -15.78 -7.87 10.32
CA LYS A 88 -14.38 -7.90 9.92
C LYS A 88 -14.05 -7.00 8.73
N GLY A 89 -14.97 -6.86 7.77
CA GLY A 89 -14.84 -5.82 6.75
C GLY A 89 -14.80 -4.42 7.37
N ILE A 90 -15.72 -4.12 8.29
CA ILE A 90 -15.76 -2.82 8.99
C ILE A 90 -14.48 -2.59 9.82
N GLU A 91 -14.03 -3.58 10.59
CA GLU A 91 -12.77 -3.50 11.35
C GLU A 91 -11.57 -3.22 10.43
N ALA A 92 -11.49 -3.90 9.28
CA ALA A 92 -10.44 -3.68 8.29
C ALA A 92 -10.48 -2.25 7.72
N LEU A 93 -11.66 -1.73 7.38
CA LEU A 93 -11.82 -0.36 6.91
C LEU A 93 -11.37 0.66 7.96
N ILE A 94 -11.79 0.49 9.22
CA ILE A 94 -11.40 1.37 10.32
C ILE A 94 -9.89 1.35 10.51
N ILE A 95 -9.26 0.17 10.47
CA ILE A 95 -7.80 0.05 10.56
C ILE A 95 -7.13 0.77 9.41
N GLY A 96 -7.61 0.61 8.17
CA GLY A 96 -7.10 1.34 7.02
C GLY A 96 -7.15 2.87 7.19
N ILE A 97 -8.28 3.39 7.65
CA ILE A 97 -8.48 4.83 7.90
C ILE A 97 -7.56 5.32 9.03
N VAL A 98 -7.57 4.66 10.19
CA VAL A 98 -6.76 5.05 11.35
C VAL A 98 -5.27 4.98 11.02
N CYS A 99 -4.82 3.92 10.37
CA CYS A 99 -3.43 3.80 9.95
C CYS A 99 -3.05 4.83 8.89
N SER A 100 -3.96 5.26 8.01
CA SER A 100 -3.70 6.36 7.08
C SER A 100 -3.43 7.67 7.81
N LEU A 101 -4.25 7.99 8.82
CA LEU A 101 -4.17 9.26 9.54
C LEU A 101 -2.95 9.35 10.45
N PHE A 102 -2.64 8.27 11.17
CA PHE A 102 -1.55 8.29 12.16
C PHE A 102 -0.25 7.78 11.57
N ILE A 103 -0.22 6.53 11.10
CA ILE A 103 1.01 5.89 10.62
C ILE A 103 1.41 6.48 9.26
N GLY A 104 0.42 6.71 8.39
CA GLY A 104 0.60 7.36 7.10
C GLY A 104 1.29 8.70 7.24
N PHE A 105 0.84 9.54 8.17
CA PHE A 105 1.46 10.82 8.49
C PHE A 105 2.96 10.67 8.81
N PHE A 106 3.30 9.89 9.85
CA PHE A 106 4.69 9.74 10.29
C PHE A 106 5.62 9.18 9.20
N ILE A 107 5.19 8.15 8.48
CA ILE A 107 6.02 7.53 7.44
C ILE A 107 6.21 8.48 6.26
N THR A 108 5.16 9.17 5.82
CA THR A 108 5.25 10.12 4.70
C THR A 108 6.17 11.28 5.04
N THR A 109 6.09 11.83 6.25
CA THR A 109 7.02 12.87 6.71
C THR A 109 8.47 12.37 6.70
N GLY A 110 8.72 11.12 7.12
CA GLY A 110 10.06 10.55 7.04
C GLY A 110 10.59 10.37 5.60
N ILE A 111 9.72 10.05 4.64
CA ILE A 111 10.08 9.96 3.22
C ILE A 111 10.35 11.37 2.64
N GLU A 112 9.55 12.36 3.04
CA GLU A 112 9.75 13.76 2.69
C GLU A 112 11.09 14.30 3.25
N GLU A 113 11.42 14.00 4.51
CA GLU A 113 12.72 14.35 5.10
C GLU A 113 13.89 13.71 4.33
N ALA A 114 13.75 12.45 3.90
CA ALA A 114 14.74 11.78 3.07
C ALA A 114 14.88 12.45 1.69
N LEU A 115 13.77 12.88 1.08
CA LEU A 115 13.79 13.63 -0.19
C LEU A 115 14.53 14.96 -0.05
N TYR A 116 14.24 15.73 1.02
CA TYR A 116 14.95 16.98 1.29
C TYR A 116 16.43 16.77 1.57
N SER A 117 16.79 15.70 2.28
CA SER A 117 18.20 15.35 2.51
C SER A 117 18.92 15.10 1.19
N ASN A 118 18.35 14.23 0.33
CA ASN A 118 18.92 13.94 -0.98
C ASN A 118 19.06 15.20 -1.85
N PHE A 119 18.05 16.07 -1.82
CA PHE A 119 18.10 17.34 -2.55
C PHE A 119 19.27 18.22 -2.10
N ASN A 120 19.39 18.48 -0.80
CA ASN A 120 20.46 19.32 -0.26
C ASN A 120 21.85 18.73 -0.55
N ASP A 121 21.98 17.40 -0.51
CA ASP A 121 23.22 16.70 -0.86
C ASP A 121 23.59 16.89 -2.35
N VAL A 122 22.60 16.90 -3.25
CA VAL A 122 22.86 17.06 -4.70
C VAL A 122 23.15 18.51 -5.08
N ILE A 123 22.47 19.48 -4.48
CA ILE A 123 22.66 20.91 -4.82
C ILE A 123 23.75 21.61 -3.99
N ASP A 124 24.36 20.92 -3.02
CA ASP A 124 25.35 21.43 -2.06
C ASP A 124 24.92 22.78 -1.41
N ALA A 125 23.62 22.91 -1.15
CA ALA A 125 22.99 24.11 -0.62
C ALA A 125 21.67 23.76 0.08
N THR A 126 21.21 24.63 0.97
CA THR A 126 19.87 24.51 1.57
C THR A 126 18.82 25.04 0.61
N GLY A 127 17.90 24.18 0.18
CA GLY A 127 16.69 24.58 -0.52
C GLY A 127 15.51 23.68 -0.17
N SER A 128 14.45 23.73 -0.98
CA SER A 128 13.21 22.99 -0.74
C SER A 128 12.70 22.33 -2.01
N VAL A 129 12.27 21.08 -1.88
CA VAL A 129 11.49 20.36 -2.88
C VAL A 129 10.01 20.52 -2.56
N GLU A 130 9.23 21.10 -3.47
CA GLU A 130 7.78 21.19 -3.30
C GLU A 130 7.13 19.86 -3.71
N ILE A 131 6.51 19.19 -2.74
CA ILE A 131 5.74 17.97 -2.99
C ILE A 131 4.27 18.34 -3.14
N ASP A 132 3.65 17.91 -4.25
CA ASP A 132 2.24 18.16 -4.48
C ASP A 132 1.38 17.51 -3.37
N SER A 133 0.48 18.29 -2.78
CA SER A 133 -0.45 17.84 -1.75
C SER A 133 -1.23 16.57 -2.13
N ARG A 134 -1.53 16.37 -3.42
CA ARG A 134 -2.16 15.16 -3.96
C ARG A 134 -1.31 13.92 -3.68
N ALA A 135 0.00 14.00 -3.88
CA ALA A 135 0.93 12.91 -3.61
C ALA A 135 1.05 12.62 -2.12
N ILE A 136 1.02 13.67 -1.29
CA ILE A 136 1.04 13.55 0.18
C ILE A 136 -0.22 12.82 0.68
N PHE A 137 -1.41 13.22 0.22
CA PHE A 137 -2.65 12.54 0.62
C PHE A 137 -2.72 11.10 0.10
N ALA A 138 -2.25 10.86 -1.13
CA ALA A 138 -2.14 9.51 -1.66
C ALA A 138 -1.19 8.64 -0.82
N SER A 139 -0.03 9.17 -0.41
CA SER A 139 0.93 8.50 0.47
C SER A 139 0.28 8.01 1.77
N TYR A 140 -0.47 8.89 2.45
CA TYR A 140 -1.20 8.52 3.68
C TYR A 140 -2.14 7.33 3.45
N LEU A 141 -2.95 7.39 2.39
CA LEU A 141 -3.92 6.35 2.06
C LEU A 141 -3.25 5.05 1.63
N PHE A 142 -2.12 5.13 0.92
CA PHE A 142 -1.34 3.96 0.52
C PHE A 142 -0.86 3.19 1.74
N ILE A 143 -0.27 3.89 2.71
CA ILE A 143 0.20 3.29 3.96
C ILE A 143 -0.96 2.67 4.74
N GLY A 144 -2.10 3.35 4.84
CA GLY A 144 -3.29 2.77 5.47
C GLY A 144 -3.79 1.50 4.78
N ASN A 145 -3.78 1.46 3.44
CA ASN A 145 -4.10 0.26 2.69
C ASN A 145 -3.14 -0.90 3.04
N LEU A 146 -1.83 -0.65 3.16
CA LEU A 146 -0.88 -1.69 3.58
C LEU A 146 -1.21 -2.27 4.96
N PHE A 147 -1.57 -1.43 5.93
CA PHE A 147 -1.91 -1.88 7.28
C PHE A 147 -3.25 -2.62 7.33
N LEU A 148 -4.24 -2.22 6.52
CA LEU A 148 -5.49 -2.96 6.35
C LEU A 148 -5.19 -4.39 5.92
N TRP A 149 -4.37 -4.55 4.88
CA TRP A 149 -3.97 -5.86 4.35
C TRP A 149 -3.11 -6.65 5.34
N ALA A 150 -2.17 -6.01 6.05
CA ALA A 150 -1.36 -6.65 7.08
C ALA A 150 -2.20 -7.17 8.25
N ASN A 151 -3.21 -6.41 8.69
CA ASN A 151 -4.12 -6.86 9.74
C ASN A 151 -4.96 -8.05 9.26
N PHE A 152 -5.46 -8.00 8.03
CA PHE A 152 -6.19 -9.12 7.45
C PHE A 152 -5.33 -10.39 7.39
N LEU A 153 -4.08 -10.28 6.93
CA LEU A 153 -3.09 -11.37 6.92
C LEU A 153 -2.91 -12.02 8.30
N LEU A 154 -2.72 -11.20 9.33
CA LEU A 154 -2.56 -11.68 10.70
C LEU A 154 -3.79 -12.41 11.20
N GLU A 155 -4.97 -11.95 10.83
CA GLU A 155 -6.23 -12.60 11.19
C GLU A 155 -6.36 -13.98 10.54
N LEU A 156 -5.95 -14.12 9.28
CA LEU A 156 -5.94 -15.42 8.59
C LEU A 156 -5.02 -16.44 9.24
N ILE A 157 -3.83 -16.02 9.68
CA ILE A 157 -2.88 -16.91 10.39
C ILE A 157 -3.46 -17.34 11.75
N ARG A 158 -4.26 -16.49 12.39
CA ARG A 158 -4.91 -16.78 13.69
C ARG A 158 -6.12 -17.69 13.57
N PHE A 159 -6.69 -17.88 12.38
CA PHE A 159 -7.77 -18.85 12.15
C PHE A 159 -7.24 -20.29 12.25
N LYS A 160 -7.13 -20.79 13.49
CA LYS A 160 -7.07 -22.23 13.73
C LYS A 160 -8.48 -22.80 13.51
N PRO A 161 -8.67 -23.84 12.68
CA PRO A 161 -9.95 -24.54 12.62
C PRO A 161 -10.27 -25.06 14.02
N LYS A 162 -11.46 -24.75 14.53
CA LYS A 162 -11.94 -25.42 15.74
C LYS A 162 -11.94 -26.92 15.45
N PRO A 163 -11.40 -27.78 16.33
CA PRO A 163 -11.57 -29.21 16.17
C PRO A 163 -13.06 -29.48 16.03
N SER A 164 -13.43 -30.20 14.97
CA SER A 164 -14.80 -30.66 14.79
C SER A 164 -15.21 -31.39 16.05
N LEU A 165 -16.27 -30.91 16.71
CA LEU A 165 -16.96 -31.62 17.79
C LEU A 165 -17.63 -32.86 17.18
N THR A 166 -16.82 -33.87 16.90
CA THR A 166 -17.22 -35.25 16.61
C THR A 166 -16.13 -36.15 17.15
N GLU A 167 -16.03 -36.19 18.48
CA GLU A 167 -15.85 -37.41 19.28
C GLU A 167 -16.80 -37.32 20.47
#